data_AF-A0A7C7I6I1-F1
#
_entry.id   AF-A0A7C7I6I1-F1
#
_cell.length_a   1.000
_cell.length_b   1.000
_cell.length_c   1.000
_cell.angle_alpha   90.00
_cell.angle_beta   90.00
_cell.angle_gamma   90.00
#
_symmetry.space_group_name_H-M   'P 1'
#
loop_
_entity.id
_entity.type
_entity.pdbx_description
1 polymer ?
#
loop_
_entity_poly.entity_id
_entity_poly.type
_entity_poly.pdbx_seq_one_letter_code
_entity_poly.pdbx_strand_id
1 'polypeptide(L)'
;MSIRFGVLLIPSPSFTARVYRARQLICGQYGSWAAEMHMLHLTVAGFFQCSEAALAEVEAGLQIAAEESRQREPRFSLHQQGVTGASGNIFLDLSGPQRPEALHKLHGDVVDIVRRVSGAVLEMEHVEGGYWPHVTMMQYAKLPSAVMADALEFAQGVVDDLAVPESTNAWRLLLVRFQSQAAEEDWSEGRWAPDLSWDIISSYPL
;
A
#
# COMPACT_ATOMS: atom_id res chain seq x y z
N MET A 1 6.19 1.33 -22.53
CA MET A 1 5.87 0.56 -21.32
C MET A 1 6.78 1.05 -20.21
N SER A 2 6.21 1.64 -19.17
CA SER A 2 6.95 2.09 -17.99
C SER A 2 6.96 0.98 -16.94
N ILE A 3 8.06 0.86 -16.21
CA ILE A 3 8.23 -0.13 -15.14
C ILE A 3 8.56 0.62 -13.86
N ARG A 4 7.91 0.21 -12.77
CA ARG A 4 8.22 0.63 -11.41
C ARG A 4 8.18 -0.56 -10.47
N PHE A 5 8.80 -0.40 -9.32
CA PHE A 5 8.80 -1.40 -8.26
C PHE A 5 8.14 -0.82 -7.01
N GLY A 6 7.61 -1.71 -6.17
CA GLY A 6 7.10 -1.33 -4.87
C GLY A 6 7.35 -2.43 -3.85
N VAL A 7 7.48 -2.01 -2.60
CA VAL A 7 7.50 -2.88 -1.44
C VAL A 7 6.16 -2.75 -0.74
N LEU A 8 5.41 -3.84 -0.72
CA LEU A 8 4.04 -3.88 -0.22
C LEU A 8 3.96 -4.73 1.04
N LEU A 9 3.18 -4.28 2.01
CA LEU A 9 2.84 -5.02 3.22
C LEU A 9 1.44 -5.61 3.09
N ILE A 10 1.33 -6.93 3.26
CA ILE A 10 0.06 -7.65 3.19
C ILE A 10 -0.41 -7.98 4.61
N PRO A 11 -1.62 -7.55 5.02
CA PRO A 11 -2.21 -7.97 6.28
C PRO A 11 -2.64 -9.45 6.28
N SER A 12 -2.99 -9.97 7.45
CA SER A 12 -3.49 -11.34 7.61
C SER A 12 -4.68 -11.64 6.67
N PRO A 13 -4.81 -12.90 6.16
CA PRO A 13 -5.81 -13.23 5.14
C PRO A 13 -7.26 -12.90 5.52
N SER A 14 -7.64 -13.10 6.78
CA SER A 14 -9.02 -12.85 7.23
C SER A 14 -9.38 -11.37 7.23
N PHE A 15 -8.45 -10.50 7.64
CA PHE A 15 -8.60 -9.05 7.54
C PHE A 15 -8.63 -8.61 6.08
N THR A 16 -7.65 -9.08 5.29
CA THR A 16 -7.52 -8.76 3.86
C THR A 16 -8.79 -9.09 3.08
N ALA A 17 -9.41 -10.25 3.33
CA ALA A 17 -10.65 -10.64 2.65
C ALA A 17 -11.82 -9.68 2.96
N ARG A 18 -11.96 -9.23 4.21
CA ARG A 18 -13.04 -8.30 4.61
C ARG A 18 -12.81 -6.90 4.04
N VAL A 19 -11.59 -6.38 4.13
CA VAL A 19 -11.25 -5.06 3.58
C VAL A 19 -11.34 -5.06 2.05
N TYR A 20 -10.94 -6.15 1.39
CA TYR A 20 -11.13 -6.30 -0.05
C TYR A 20 -12.62 -6.25 -0.43
N ARG A 21 -13.49 -6.95 0.30
CA ARG A 21 -14.93 -6.88 0.06
C ARG A 21 -15.49 -5.48 0.28
N ALA A 22 -15.03 -4.77 1.31
CA ALA A 22 -15.40 -3.37 1.53
C ALA A 22 -14.98 -2.50 0.34
N ARG A 23 -13.73 -2.65 -0.13
CA ARG A 23 -13.17 -1.92 -1.28
C ARG A 23 -14.01 -2.15 -2.55
N GLN A 24 -14.40 -3.39 -2.82
CA GLN A 24 -15.23 -3.72 -3.99
C GLN A 24 -16.61 -3.04 -3.94
N LEU A 25 -17.26 -3.01 -2.77
CA LEU A 25 -18.55 -2.34 -2.60
C LEU A 25 -18.42 -0.83 -2.81
N ILE A 26 -17.40 -0.21 -2.20
CA ILE A 26 -17.12 1.23 -2.33
C ILE A 26 -16.81 1.59 -3.79
N CYS A 27 -15.83 0.92 -4.40
CA CYS A 27 -15.43 1.16 -5.78
C CYS A 27 -16.58 0.91 -6.77
N GLY A 28 -17.35 -0.17 -6.55
CA GLY A 28 -18.48 -0.53 -7.39
C GLY A 28 -19.63 0.48 -7.32
N GLN A 29 -19.94 1.00 -6.13
CA GLN A 29 -21.00 2.00 -5.94
C GLN A 29 -20.68 3.32 -6.65
N TYR A 30 -19.41 3.75 -6.63
CA TYR A 30 -18.99 5.05 -7.16
C TYR A 30 -18.29 4.98 -8.53
N GLY A 31 -18.17 3.79 -9.12
CA GLY A 31 -17.54 3.58 -10.43
C GLY A 31 -16.05 3.95 -10.47
N SER A 32 -15.33 3.82 -9.36
CA SER A 32 -13.93 4.24 -9.22
C SER A 32 -13.02 3.04 -9.00
N TRP A 33 -12.30 2.61 -10.04
CA TRP A 33 -11.63 1.30 -10.07
C TRP A 33 -10.12 1.33 -9.84
N ALA A 34 -9.49 2.51 -9.76
CA ALA A 34 -8.04 2.61 -9.69
C ALA A 34 -7.44 1.89 -8.45
N ALA A 35 -8.16 1.82 -7.33
CA ALA A 35 -7.75 1.04 -6.15
C ALA A 35 -7.80 -0.48 -6.40
N GLU A 36 -8.77 -0.94 -7.18
CA GLU A 36 -8.98 -2.36 -7.50
C GLU A 36 -7.93 -2.92 -8.47
N MET A 37 -7.25 -2.06 -9.23
CA MET A 37 -6.14 -2.48 -10.10
C MET A 37 -4.94 -3.00 -9.30
N HIS A 38 -4.86 -2.65 -8.01
CA HIS A 38 -3.86 -3.16 -7.09
C HIS A 38 -4.41 -4.32 -6.25
N MET A 39 -3.52 -5.27 -5.93
CA MET A 39 -3.72 -6.14 -4.77
C MET A 39 -3.99 -5.29 -3.52
N LEU A 40 -4.80 -5.78 -2.57
CA LEU A 40 -5.00 -5.09 -1.30
C LEU A 40 -3.69 -5.12 -0.47
N HIS A 41 -3.19 -3.95 -0.09
CA HIS A 41 -1.91 -3.81 0.61
C HIS A 41 -1.80 -2.49 1.35
N LEU A 42 -0.79 -2.37 2.23
CA LEU A 42 -0.23 -1.09 2.65
C LEU A 42 1.08 -0.87 1.88
N THR A 43 1.30 0.34 1.37
CA THR A 43 2.56 0.66 0.68
C THR A 43 3.65 0.92 1.72
N VAL A 44 4.78 0.19 1.65
CA VAL A 44 5.98 0.46 2.47
C VAL A 44 6.96 1.34 1.68
N ALA A 45 7.14 1.06 0.41
CA ALA A 45 7.85 1.95 -0.53
C ALA A 45 7.18 1.85 -1.89
N GLY A 46 6.73 2.97 -2.44
CA GLY A 46 5.93 3.02 -3.67
C GLY A 46 6.74 3.43 -4.89
N PHE A 47 6.36 2.86 -6.04
CA PHE A 47 6.76 3.25 -7.40
C PHE A 47 8.20 3.75 -7.58
N PHE A 48 9.18 3.03 -7.04
CA PHE A 48 10.60 3.34 -7.24
C PHE A 48 11.12 2.73 -8.54
N GLN A 49 12.15 3.35 -9.13
CA GLN A 49 12.88 2.76 -10.24
C GLN A 49 13.91 1.77 -9.71
N CYS A 50 14.11 0.66 -10.42
CA CYS A 50 15.17 -0.30 -10.11
C CYS A 50 15.63 -0.96 -11.40
N SER A 51 16.94 -0.97 -11.64
CA SER A 51 17.50 -1.75 -12.75
C SER A 51 17.43 -3.25 -12.45
N GLU A 52 17.32 -4.09 -13.48
CA GLU A 52 17.31 -5.56 -13.29
C GLU A 52 18.60 -6.07 -12.62
N ALA A 53 19.74 -5.41 -12.83
CA ALA A 53 21.00 -5.76 -12.17
C ALA A 53 21.01 -5.44 -10.66
N ALA A 54 20.25 -4.42 -10.24
CA ALA A 54 20.10 -3.99 -8.86
C ALA A 54 19.07 -4.82 -8.07
N LEU A 55 18.17 -5.52 -8.77
CA LEU A 55 17.03 -6.19 -8.18
C LEU A 55 17.43 -7.25 -7.14
N ALA A 56 18.44 -8.05 -7.44
CA ALA A 56 18.93 -9.09 -6.53
C ALA A 56 19.47 -8.52 -5.20
N GLU A 57 20.08 -7.33 -5.24
CA GLU A 57 20.58 -6.67 -4.03
C GLU A 57 19.43 -6.13 -3.18
N VAL A 58 18.39 -5.57 -3.82
CA VAL A 58 17.15 -5.17 -3.15
C VAL A 58 16.47 -6.38 -2.50
N GLU A 59 16.33 -7.51 -3.21
CA GLU A 59 15.74 -8.73 -2.67
C GLU A 59 16.49 -9.27 -1.45
N ALA A 60 17.83 -9.27 -1.48
CA ALA A 60 18.65 -9.69 -0.35
C ALA A 60 18.46 -8.77 0.87
N GLY A 61 18.41 -7.45 0.65
CA GLY A 61 18.14 -6.48 1.71
C GLY A 61 16.76 -6.67 2.33
N LEU A 62 15.72 -6.86 1.51
CA LEU A 62 14.36 -7.08 1.98
C LEU A 62 14.20 -8.38 2.77
N GLN A 63 14.91 -9.43 2.40
CA GLN A 63 14.93 -10.68 3.15
C GLN A 63 15.46 -10.46 4.57
N ILE A 64 16.58 -9.75 4.70
CA ILE A 64 17.19 -9.43 6.01
C ILE A 64 16.23 -8.56 6.83
N ALA A 65 15.68 -7.49 6.23
CA ALA A 65 14.75 -6.59 6.92
C ALA A 65 13.49 -7.33 7.43
N ALA A 66 12.94 -8.24 6.62
CA ALA A 66 11.79 -9.05 7.03
C ALA A 66 12.13 -10.02 8.18
N GLU A 67 13.30 -10.66 8.13
CA GLU A 67 13.76 -11.53 9.21
C GLU A 67 13.99 -10.76 10.52
N GLU A 68 14.67 -9.62 10.46
CA GLU A 68 14.88 -8.77 11.64
C GLU A 68 13.55 -8.25 12.18
N SER A 69 12.60 -7.85 11.32
CA SER A 69 11.27 -7.42 11.73
C SER A 69 10.55 -8.52 12.52
N ARG A 70 10.58 -9.76 12.02
CA ARG A 70 9.98 -10.93 12.67
C ARG A 70 10.64 -11.26 14.01
N GLN A 71 11.97 -11.10 14.10
CA GLN A 71 12.70 -11.31 15.37
C GLN A 71 12.34 -10.24 16.42
N ARG A 72 12.15 -8.98 15.99
CA ARG A 72 11.75 -7.88 16.88
C ARG A 72 10.30 -8.03 17.36
N GLU A 73 9.38 -8.33 16.45
CA GLU A 73 7.96 -8.42 16.74
C GLU A 73 7.30 -9.60 15.99
N PRO A 74 7.28 -10.80 16.60
CA PRO A 74 6.75 -12.02 15.96
C PRO A 74 5.25 -11.97 15.59
N ARG A 75 4.53 -10.97 16.09
CA ARG A 75 3.11 -10.72 15.81
C ARG A 75 2.94 -9.23 15.58
N PHE A 76 3.57 -8.76 14.51
CA PHE A 76 3.53 -7.37 14.09
C PHE A 76 2.07 -6.92 13.91
N SER A 77 1.55 -6.26 14.94
CA SER A 77 0.15 -5.85 15.01
C SER A 77 -0.10 -4.55 14.25
N LEU A 78 -1.23 -4.49 13.56
CA LEU A 78 -1.72 -3.32 12.84
C LEU A 78 -3.11 -3.00 13.37
N HIS A 79 -3.37 -1.72 13.65
CA HIS A 79 -4.63 -1.25 14.21
C HIS A 79 -5.26 -0.22 13.29
N GLN A 80 -6.51 -0.44 12.88
CA GLN A 80 -7.23 0.53 12.06
C GLN A 80 -7.84 1.65 12.92
N GLN A 81 -7.98 2.86 12.38
CA GLN A 81 -8.57 4.05 13.03
C GLN A 81 -9.83 4.56 12.32
N GLY A 82 -10.38 3.74 11.42
CA GLY A 82 -11.55 4.03 10.63
C GLY A 82 -11.21 4.47 9.22
N VAL A 83 -12.24 4.92 8.52
CA VAL A 83 -12.12 5.40 7.15
C VAL A 83 -11.84 6.90 7.16
N THR A 84 -10.91 7.35 6.31
CA THR A 84 -10.63 8.77 6.08
C THR A 84 -10.55 9.06 4.59
N GLY A 85 -10.71 10.34 4.22
CA GLY A 85 -10.72 10.78 2.83
C GLY A 85 -9.84 11.99 2.60
N ALA A 86 -9.17 12.02 1.44
CA ALA A 86 -8.40 13.18 0.99
C ALA A 86 -8.34 13.24 -0.54
N SER A 87 -8.68 14.41 -1.11
CA SER A 87 -8.43 14.74 -2.53
C SER A 87 -8.88 13.67 -3.54
N GLY A 88 -10.13 13.18 -3.43
CA GLY A 88 -10.67 12.15 -4.34
C GLY A 88 -10.25 10.72 -4.00
N ASN A 89 -9.67 10.51 -2.81
CA ASN A 89 -9.27 9.20 -2.32
C ASN A 89 -9.97 8.90 -0.98
N ILE A 90 -10.20 7.61 -0.73
CA ILE A 90 -10.68 7.06 0.53
C ILE A 90 -9.69 5.98 0.97
N PHE A 91 -9.39 5.99 2.26
CA PHE A 91 -8.39 5.12 2.86
C PHE A 91 -8.95 4.51 4.14
N LEU A 92 -8.56 3.28 4.43
CA LEU A 92 -8.65 2.71 5.76
C LEU A 92 -7.34 3.06 6.47
N ASP A 93 -7.41 3.86 7.53
CA ASP A 93 -6.23 4.35 8.25
C ASP A 93 -5.71 3.27 9.21
N LEU A 94 -4.39 2.98 9.16
CA LEU A 94 -3.71 2.04 10.06
C LEU A 94 -2.60 2.72 10.89
N SER A 95 -2.65 4.03 11.07
CA SER A 95 -1.69 4.76 11.90
C SER A 95 -1.77 4.43 13.39
N GLY A 96 -2.86 3.79 13.83
CA GLY A 96 -3.13 3.48 15.24
C GLY A 96 -3.25 4.72 16.14
N PRO A 97 -3.70 4.56 17.39
CA PRO A 97 -3.70 5.65 18.38
C PRO A 97 -2.28 5.91 18.90
N GLN A 98 -1.43 4.89 18.88
CA GLN A 98 0.01 4.97 19.10
C GLN A 98 0.71 4.68 17.78
N ARG A 99 1.66 5.53 17.39
CA ARG A 99 2.44 5.37 16.17
C ARG A 99 3.04 3.95 16.11
N PRO A 100 2.74 3.12 15.08
CA PRO A 100 3.23 1.74 15.01
C PRO A 100 4.73 1.74 14.76
N GLU A 101 5.53 1.67 15.84
CA GLU A 101 6.98 1.84 15.79
C GLU A 101 7.64 0.79 14.89
N ALA A 102 7.21 -0.47 14.98
CA ALA A 102 7.73 -1.54 14.13
C ALA A 102 7.48 -1.29 12.64
N LEU A 103 6.33 -0.69 12.28
CA LEU A 103 6.03 -0.34 10.90
C LEU A 103 6.82 0.84 10.38
N HIS A 104 7.00 1.85 11.21
CA HIS A 104 7.86 2.98 10.87
C HIS A 104 9.32 2.55 10.74
N LYS A 105 9.76 1.62 11.59
CA LYS A 105 11.09 1.03 11.49
C LYS A 105 11.23 0.20 10.21
N LEU A 106 10.27 -0.68 9.90
CA LEU A 106 10.28 -1.45 8.65
C LEU A 106 10.30 -0.54 7.42
N HIS A 107 9.48 0.51 7.40
CA HIS A 107 9.51 1.54 6.36
C HIS A 107 10.90 2.19 6.23
N GLY A 108 11.49 2.62 7.35
CA GLY A 108 12.84 3.19 7.37
C GLY A 108 13.89 2.23 6.83
N ASP A 109 13.88 0.98 7.31
CA ASP A 109 14.81 -0.08 6.87
C ASP A 109 14.69 -0.33 5.36
N VAL A 110 13.46 -0.39 4.82
CA VAL A 110 13.19 -0.57 3.38
C VAL A 110 13.64 0.62 2.55
N VAL A 111 13.32 1.84 2.98
CA VAL A 111 13.75 3.07 2.28
C VAL A 111 15.27 3.17 2.25
N ASP A 112 15.94 2.84 3.35
CA ASP A 112 17.40 2.83 3.42
C ASP A 112 18.02 1.77 2.49
N ILE A 113 17.42 0.59 2.36
CA ILE A 113 17.85 -0.42 1.39
C ILE A 113 17.77 0.15 -0.03
N VAL A 114 16.60 0.65 -0.43
CA VAL A 114 16.38 1.16 -1.81
C VAL A 114 17.36 2.30 -2.14
N ARG A 115 17.70 3.15 -1.17
CA ARG A 115 18.65 4.27 -1.37
C ARG A 115 20.11 3.86 -1.50
N ARG A 116 20.50 2.76 -0.85
CA ARG A 116 21.90 2.30 -0.85
C ARG A 116 22.25 1.50 -2.11
N VAL A 117 21.26 0.84 -2.70
CA VAL A 117 21.47 0.03 -3.91
C VAL A 117 21.68 0.94 -5.12
N SER A 118 22.85 0.80 -5.74
CA SER A 118 23.16 1.53 -6.97
C SER A 118 22.26 1.05 -8.12
N GLY A 119 21.56 1.98 -8.77
CA GLY A 119 20.60 1.65 -9.83
C GLY A 119 19.16 1.46 -9.33
N ALA A 120 18.89 1.77 -8.06
CA ALA A 120 17.55 2.00 -7.54
C ALA A 120 17.34 3.48 -7.19
N VAL A 121 16.17 4.04 -7.53
CA VAL A 121 15.83 5.45 -7.30
C VAL A 121 14.43 5.55 -6.74
N LEU A 122 14.33 6.04 -5.51
CA LEU A 122 13.07 6.38 -4.86
C LEU A 122 12.69 7.83 -5.26
N GLU A 123 11.88 7.98 -6.31
CA GLU A 123 11.46 9.30 -6.82
C GLU A 123 10.32 9.90 -6.00
N MET A 124 9.45 9.05 -5.44
CA MET A 124 8.31 9.48 -4.64
C MET A 124 8.69 9.50 -3.16
N GLU A 125 9.05 10.68 -2.67
CA GLU A 125 9.35 10.91 -1.26
C GLU A 125 8.06 10.87 -0.41
N HIS A 126 7.90 9.84 0.42
CA HIS A 126 7.37 10.02 1.79
C HIS A 126 8.53 10.27 2.78
N VAL A 127 9.65 10.70 2.23
CA VAL A 127 10.92 10.87 2.89
C VAL A 127 10.83 12.12 3.74
N GLU A 128 11.10 11.94 5.02
CA GLU A 128 11.10 12.97 6.07
C GLU A 128 9.71 13.39 6.55
N GLY A 129 9.19 12.59 7.49
CA GLY A 129 8.29 13.08 8.54
C GLY A 129 6.86 12.53 8.56
N GLY A 130 6.38 11.88 7.49
CA GLY A 130 4.95 11.61 7.34
C GLY A 130 4.56 10.25 6.78
N TYR A 131 5.33 9.17 7.04
CA TYR A 131 4.84 7.84 6.67
C TYR A 131 3.49 7.58 7.32
N TRP A 132 2.46 7.45 6.49
CA TRP A 132 1.09 7.29 6.92
C TRP A 132 0.59 5.92 6.45
N PRO A 133 0.61 4.90 7.32
CA PRO A 133 0.22 3.55 6.94
C PRO A 133 -1.29 3.47 6.72
N HIS A 134 -1.70 3.12 5.51
CA HIS A 134 -3.10 3.00 5.15
C HIS A 134 -3.31 1.94 4.07
N VAL A 135 -4.54 1.47 3.95
CA VAL A 135 -5.01 0.70 2.79
C VAL A 135 -5.87 1.62 1.93
N THR A 136 -5.55 1.71 0.64
CA THR A 136 -6.35 2.48 -0.31
C THR A 136 -7.67 1.78 -0.62
N MET A 137 -8.78 2.43 -0.27
CA MET A 137 -10.14 1.92 -0.48
C MET A 137 -10.78 2.46 -1.76
N MET A 138 -10.41 3.68 -2.15
CA MET A 138 -10.79 4.31 -3.41
C MET A 138 -9.70 5.34 -3.75
N GLN A 139 -9.31 5.48 -5.01
CA GLN A 139 -8.32 6.48 -5.40
C GLN A 139 -8.60 7.11 -6.75
N TYR A 140 -8.16 8.36 -6.90
CA TYR A 140 -8.33 9.21 -8.09
C TYR A 140 -9.78 9.29 -8.57
N ALA A 141 -10.73 9.23 -7.63
CA ALA A 141 -12.14 9.39 -7.91
C ALA A 141 -12.39 10.85 -8.27
N LYS A 142 -12.81 11.11 -9.52
CA LYS A 142 -13.15 12.46 -10.00
C LYS A 142 -14.58 12.85 -9.64
N LEU A 143 -14.99 12.55 -8.40
CA LEU A 143 -16.32 12.83 -7.89
C LEU A 143 -16.46 14.29 -7.47
N PRO A 144 -17.64 14.92 -7.66
CA PRO A 144 -17.94 16.20 -7.04
C PRO A 144 -17.82 16.13 -5.50
N SER A 145 -17.42 17.22 -4.85
CA SER A 145 -17.12 17.23 -3.40
C SER A 145 -18.28 16.73 -2.52
N ALA A 146 -19.53 17.06 -2.86
CA ALA A 146 -20.70 16.55 -2.12
C ALA A 146 -20.83 15.02 -2.24
N VAL A 147 -20.64 14.48 -3.46
CA VAL A 147 -20.68 13.03 -3.70
C VAL A 147 -19.49 12.34 -3.05
N MET A 148 -18.33 13.01 -2.96
CA MET A 148 -17.18 12.49 -2.23
C MET A 148 -17.44 12.40 -0.72
N ALA A 149 -18.18 13.35 -0.15
CA ALA A 149 -18.60 13.28 1.26
C ALA A 149 -19.56 12.10 1.50
N ASP A 150 -20.54 11.92 0.61
CA ASP A 150 -21.44 10.75 0.65
C ASP A 150 -20.66 9.44 0.50
N ALA A 151 -19.63 9.41 -0.35
CA ALA A 151 -18.76 8.25 -0.53
C ALA A 151 -17.97 7.90 0.72
N LEU A 152 -17.51 8.90 1.47
CA LEU A 152 -16.83 8.69 2.74
C LEU A 152 -17.78 8.13 3.81
N GLU A 153 -18.99 8.68 3.91
CA GLU A 153 -20.02 8.17 4.83
C GLU A 153 -20.41 6.72 4.47
N PHE A 154 -20.63 6.45 3.18
CA PHE A 154 -20.92 5.11 2.68
C PHE A 154 -19.78 4.13 3.00
N ALA A 155 -18.53 4.53 2.77
CA ALA A 155 -17.37 3.69 3.06
C ALA A 155 -17.26 3.34 4.54
N GLN A 156 -17.51 4.29 5.44
CA GLN A 156 -17.56 4.04 6.88
C GLN A 156 -18.65 3.01 7.22
N GLY A 157 -19.87 3.19 6.70
CA GLY A 157 -20.97 2.24 6.92
C GLY A 157 -20.68 0.83 6.38
N VAL A 158 -20.00 0.70 5.24
CA VAL A 158 -19.60 -0.59 4.67
C VAL A 158 -18.55 -1.29 5.54
N VAL A 159 -17.56 -0.56 6.03
CA VAL A 159 -16.51 -1.12 6.91
C VAL A 159 -17.12 -1.64 8.22
N ASP A 160 -18.08 -0.90 8.77
CA ASP A 160 -18.81 -1.28 9.98
C ASP A 160 -19.72 -2.50 9.75
N ASP A 161 -20.51 -2.51 8.67
CA ASP A 161 -21.42 -3.62 8.30
C ASP A 161 -20.67 -4.93 8.05
N LEU A 162 -19.53 -4.87 7.37
CA LEU A 162 -18.68 -6.04 7.14
C LEU A 162 -17.86 -6.46 8.37
N ALA A 163 -18.00 -5.75 9.49
CA ALA A 163 -17.28 -5.96 10.73
C ALA A 163 -15.77 -6.12 10.48
N VAL A 164 -15.16 -5.19 9.73
CA VAL A 164 -13.71 -5.19 9.53
C VAL A 164 -13.02 -5.16 10.90
N PRO A 165 -12.14 -6.12 11.22
CA PRO A 165 -11.50 -6.18 12.54
C PRO A 165 -10.73 -4.90 12.86
N GLU A 166 -10.82 -4.43 14.10
CA GLU A 166 -10.05 -3.26 14.58
C GLU A 166 -8.53 -3.49 14.56
N SER A 167 -8.11 -4.76 14.63
CA SER A 167 -6.70 -5.14 14.58
C SER A 167 -6.47 -6.34 13.66
N THR A 168 -5.28 -6.39 13.09
CA THR A 168 -4.76 -7.51 12.30
C THR A 168 -3.26 -7.65 12.54
N ASN A 169 -2.64 -8.65 11.91
CA ASN A 169 -1.18 -8.74 11.87
C ASN A 169 -0.69 -8.49 10.46
N ALA A 170 0.49 -7.90 10.33
CA ALA A 170 1.28 -8.03 9.11
C ALA A 170 1.55 -9.51 8.83
N TRP A 171 1.47 -9.90 7.56
CA TRP A 171 1.59 -11.29 7.14
C TRP A 171 2.78 -11.50 6.22
N ARG A 172 2.89 -10.67 5.17
CA ARG A 172 3.97 -10.79 4.19
C ARG A 172 4.46 -9.42 3.74
N LEU A 173 5.77 -9.32 3.52
CA LEU A 173 6.41 -8.25 2.78
C LEU A 173 6.63 -8.73 1.34
N LEU A 174 6.19 -7.96 0.35
CA LEU A 174 6.32 -8.32 -1.06
C LEU A 174 7.15 -7.29 -1.79
N LEU A 175 8.03 -7.76 -2.68
CA LEU A 175 8.58 -6.94 -3.76
C LEU A 175 7.74 -7.18 -5.01
N VAL A 176 7.23 -6.11 -5.60
CA VAL A 176 6.32 -6.15 -6.73
C VAL A 176 6.86 -5.31 -7.87
N ARG A 177 6.78 -5.82 -9.10
CA ARG A 177 7.02 -5.08 -10.33
C ARG A 177 5.67 -4.63 -10.89
N PHE A 178 5.54 -3.34 -11.17
CA PHE A 178 4.40 -2.72 -11.82
C PHE A 178 4.73 -2.35 -13.26
N GLN A 179 3.76 -2.48 -14.15
CA GLN A 179 3.90 -2.13 -15.56
C GLN A 179 2.66 -1.36 -16.01
N SER A 180 2.86 -0.29 -16.78
CA SER A 180 1.80 0.48 -17.42
C SER A 180 2.33 1.21 -18.65
N GLN A 181 1.55 1.27 -19.71
CA GLN A 181 1.84 2.15 -20.86
C GLN A 181 1.38 3.57 -20.57
N ALA A 182 0.21 3.74 -19.94
CA ALA A 182 -0.40 5.03 -19.66
C ALA A 182 0.31 5.87 -18.59
N ALA A 183 1.08 5.25 -17.69
CA ALA A 183 1.84 5.95 -16.66
C ALA A 183 2.97 6.83 -17.24
N GLU A 184 3.60 6.39 -18.33
CA GLU A 184 4.80 7.02 -18.87
C GLU A 184 5.85 7.26 -17.77
N GLU A 185 6.24 8.51 -17.50
CA GLU A 185 7.18 8.85 -16.43
C GLU A 185 6.49 9.19 -15.10
N ASP A 186 5.17 9.43 -15.10
CA ASP A 186 4.41 9.89 -13.94
C ASP A 186 3.50 8.80 -13.35
N TRP A 187 3.92 8.31 -12.19
CA TRP A 187 3.19 7.31 -11.41
C TRP A 187 2.36 7.89 -10.26
N SER A 188 2.34 9.22 -10.11
CA SER A 188 1.76 9.92 -8.96
C SER A 188 0.31 10.35 -9.13
N GLU A 189 -0.20 10.44 -10.37
CA GLU A 189 -1.55 10.94 -10.65
C GLU A 189 -2.56 9.86 -11.09
N GLY A 190 -2.21 8.58 -10.94
CA GLY A 190 -3.14 7.48 -11.23
C GLY A 190 -3.38 7.20 -12.72
N ARG A 191 -2.56 7.77 -13.62
CA ARG A 191 -2.65 7.51 -15.07
C ARG A 191 -2.46 6.03 -15.43
N TRP A 192 -1.79 5.26 -14.57
CA TRP A 192 -1.64 3.82 -14.71
C TRP A 192 -2.94 3.03 -14.55
N ALA A 193 -4.01 3.62 -13.99
CA ALA A 193 -5.24 2.88 -13.65
C ALA A 193 -5.90 2.12 -14.83
N PRO A 194 -5.88 2.59 -16.09
CA PRO A 194 -6.51 1.86 -17.19
C PRO A 194 -5.80 0.56 -17.60
N ASP A 195 -4.49 0.43 -17.33
CA ASP A 195 -3.67 -0.64 -17.90
C ASP A 195 -2.61 -1.22 -16.97
N LEU A 196 -2.68 -0.89 -15.67
CA LEU A 196 -1.75 -1.43 -14.68
C LEU A 196 -1.79 -2.95 -14.64
N SER A 197 -0.62 -3.56 -14.77
CA SER A 197 -0.36 -4.94 -14.41
C SER A 197 0.76 -5.03 -13.39
N TRP A 198 0.83 -6.15 -12.67
CA TRP A 198 1.86 -6.36 -11.66
C TRP A 198 2.25 -7.83 -11.50
N ASP A 199 3.51 -8.05 -11.15
CA ASP A 199 4.11 -9.34 -10.86
C ASP A 199 4.75 -9.34 -9.47
N ILE A 200 4.48 -10.37 -8.67
CA ILE A 200 5.19 -10.57 -7.41
C ILE A 200 6.57 -11.14 -7.73
N ILE A 201 7.62 -10.39 -7.41
CA ILE A 201 9.01 -10.80 -7.60
C ILE A 201 9.45 -11.69 -6.45
N SER A 202 9.23 -11.22 -5.22
CA SER A 202 9.64 -11.93 -4.02
C SER A 202 8.66 -11.69 -2.88
N SER A 203 8.72 -12.59 -1.88
CA SER A 203 7.72 -12.66 -0.83
C SER A 203 8.31 -13.20 0.47
N TYR A 204 8.29 -12.39 1.53
CA TYR A 204 8.92 -12.69 2.80
C TYR A 204 7.88 -12.74 3.94
N PRO A 205 7.90 -13.76 4.81
CA PRO A 205 7.05 -13.80 5.99
C PRO A 205 7.53 -12.78 7.03
N LEU A 206 6.56 -12.08 7.65
CA LEU A 206 6.77 -11.18 8.78
C LEU A 206 6.28 -11.82 10.08
#